data_AF-A0A4U9CZQ8-F1
#
_entry.id   AF-A0A4U9CZQ8-F1
#
_cell.length_a   1.000
_cell.length_b   1.000
_cell.length_c   1.000
_cell.angle_alpha   90.00
_cell.angle_beta   90.00
_cell.angle_gamma   90.00
#
_symmetry.space_group_name_H-M   'P 1'
#
loop_
_entity.id
_entity.type
_entity.pdbx_description
1 polymer ?
#
loop_
_entity_poly.entity_id
_entity_poly.type
_entity_poly.pdbx_seq_one_letter_code
_entity_poly.pdbx_strand_id
1 'polypeptide(L)'
;MAVRRTIKSSPFRPAKLTPTYDDVKNISDLPKMEQERLQAFFRVYKQLPEGRKKVELNGFNDAAAAKQEIKQAWDAWKAKQPQ
;
A
#
# COMPACT_ATOMS: atom_id res chain seq x y z
N MET A 1 -1.55 48.64 6.80
CA MET A 1 -0.57 47.58 6.46
C MET A 1 -1.24 46.22 6.69
N ALA A 2 -1.40 45.41 5.66
CA ALA A 2 -1.99 44.07 5.79
C ALA A 2 -0.90 43.00 5.63
N VAL A 3 -0.57 42.30 6.72
CA VAL A 3 0.36 41.17 6.69
C VAL A 3 -0.38 39.96 6.13
N ARG A 4 -0.23 39.72 4.82
CA ARG A 4 -0.68 38.46 4.19
C ARG A 4 0.32 37.36 4.56
N ARG A 5 -0.04 36.53 5.52
CA ARG A 5 0.74 35.35 5.88
C ARG A 5 0.52 34.29 4.79
N THR A 6 1.46 34.20 3.83
CA THR A 6 1.49 33.12 2.83
C THR A 6 1.78 31.80 3.54
N ILE A 7 0.74 31.00 3.77
CA ILE A 7 0.87 29.62 4.22
C ILE A 7 1.39 28.82 3.01
N LYS A 8 2.70 28.61 2.92
CA LYS A 8 3.25 27.59 2.01
C LYS A 8 2.66 26.25 2.44
N SER A 9 1.73 25.69 1.67
CA SER A 9 1.25 24.32 1.85
C SER A 9 2.42 23.37 1.61
N SER A 10 3.09 22.98 2.69
CA SER A 10 4.14 21.97 2.63
C SER A 10 3.49 20.65 2.19
N PRO A 11 4.02 19.94 1.17
CA PRO A 11 3.44 18.68 0.73
C PRO A 11 3.39 17.70 1.90
N PHE A 12 2.26 17.01 2.04
CA PHE A 12 2.04 15.99 3.06
C PHE A 12 3.15 14.94 2.97
N ARG A 13 3.89 14.76 4.07
CA ARG A 13 4.88 13.69 4.21
C ARG A 13 4.43 12.80 5.38
N PRO A 14 4.03 11.54 5.13
CA PRO A 14 3.69 10.59 6.20
C PRO A 14 4.79 10.46 7.26
N ALA A 15 6.05 10.50 6.81
CA ALA A 15 7.26 10.53 7.64
C ALA A 15 7.25 11.62 8.73
N LYS A 16 6.64 12.79 8.46
CA LYS A 16 6.55 13.89 9.44
C LYS A 16 5.60 13.56 10.61
N LEU A 17 4.70 12.59 10.42
CA LEU A 17 3.74 12.16 11.44
C LEU A 17 4.22 10.92 12.17
N THR A 18 4.82 9.97 11.45
CA THR A 18 5.29 8.69 11.99
C THR A 18 6.59 8.26 11.31
N PRO A 19 7.76 8.61 11.87
CA PRO A 19 9.06 8.28 11.27
C PRO A 19 9.43 6.79 11.42
N THR A 20 8.66 6.01 12.18
CA THR A 20 8.89 4.58 12.46
C THR A 20 9.12 3.72 11.22
N TYR A 21 8.55 4.11 10.08
CA TYR A 21 8.64 3.36 8.83
C TYR A 21 9.50 4.06 7.77
N ASP A 22 10.25 5.10 8.15
CA ASP A 22 11.07 5.84 7.20
C ASP A 22 12.11 4.95 6.52
N ASP A 23 12.65 3.95 7.21
CA ASP A 23 13.65 3.04 6.63
C ASP A 23 13.01 1.87 5.86
N VAL A 24 11.70 1.69 5.93
CA VAL A 24 10.98 0.64 5.19
C VAL A 24 10.64 1.17 3.80
N LYS A 25 11.46 0.83 2.81
CA LYS A 25 11.29 1.22 1.41
C LYS A 25 10.71 0.11 0.56
N ASN A 26 10.84 -1.13 1.00
CA ASN A 26 10.41 -2.33 0.32
C ASN A 26 9.93 -3.40 1.32
N ILE A 27 9.18 -4.40 0.83
CA ILE A 27 8.68 -5.50 1.66
C ILE A 27 9.82 -6.32 2.31
N SER A 28 10.96 -6.37 1.63
CA SER A 28 12.19 -7.02 2.11
C SER A 28 12.81 -6.36 3.33
N ASP A 29 12.48 -5.10 3.59
CA ASP A 29 13.05 -4.32 4.71
C ASP A 29 12.34 -4.66 6.03
N LEU A 30 11.18 -5.33 5.97
CA LEU A 30 10.54 -5.89 7.15
C LEU A 30 11.30 -7.13 7.66
N PRO A 31 11.31 -7.39 8.97
CA PRO A 31 11.81 -8.65 9.51
C PRO A 31 11.18 -9.84 8.79
N LYS A 32 11.99 -10.87 8.48
CA LYS A 32 11.53 -12.01 7.68
C LYS A 32 10.27 -12.67 8.23
N MET A 33 10.19 -12.82 9.56
CA MET A 33 9.03 -13.37 10.24
C MET A 33 7.75 -12.56 10.00
N GLU A 34 7.83 -11.23 9.88
CA GLU A 34 6.65 -10.40 9.61
C GLU A 34 6.14 -10.62 8.18
N GLN A 35 7.04 -10.77 7.21
CA GLN A 35 6.66 -11.13 5.84
C GLN A 35 5.93 -12.48 5.80
N GLU A 36 6.45 -13.47 6.52
CA GLU A 36 5.85 -14.82 6.59
C GLU A 36 4.50 -14.81 7.30
N ARG A 37 4.37 -14.06 8.41
CA ARG A 37 3.10 -13.88 9.13
C ARG A 37 2.03 -13.28 8.23
N LEU A 38 2.37 -12.26 7.44
CA LEU A 38 1.45 -11.64 6.48
C LEU A 38 0.98 -12.64 5.40
N GLN A 39 1.89 -13.43 4.83
CA GLN A 39 1.51 -14.47 3.86
C GLN A 39 0.63 -15.56 4.50
N ALA A 40 1.00 -16.02 5.69
CA ALA A 40 0.27 -17.06 6.42
C ALA A 40 -1.17 -16.63 6.74
N PHE A 41 -1.37 -15.37 7.12
CA PHE A 41 -2.71 -14.81 7.33
C PHE A 41 -3.61 -15.03 6.11
N PHE A 42 -3.13 -14.69 4.90
CA PHE A 42 -3.94 -14.83 3.69
C PHE A 42 -4.16 -16.29 3.27
N ARG A 43 -3.26 -17.22 3.63
CA ARG A 43 -3.46 -18.65 3.39
C ARG A 43 -4.60 -19.23 4.22
N VAL A 44 -4.82 -18.72 5.43
CA VAL A 44 -5.69 -19.35 6.43
C VAL A 44 -7.01 -18.61 6.63
N TYR A 45 -7.08 -17.29 6.47
CA TYR A 45 -8.29 -16.52 6.87
C TYR A 45 -9.59 -16.90 6.13
N LYS A 46 -9.47 -17.60 4.99
CA LYS A 46 -10.61 -18.13 4.20
C LYS A 46 -10.64 -19.65 4.09
N GLN A 47 -9.90 -20.36 4.94
CA GLN A 47 -10.02 -21.82 5.05
C GLN A 47 -11.33 -22.16 5.76
N LEU A 48 -12.38 -22.28 4.96
CA LEU A 48 -13.73 -22.61 5.41
C LEU A 48 -14.16 -23.95 4.77
N PRO A 49 -15.17 -24.63 5.34
CA PRO A 49 -15.74 -25.84 4.75
C PRO A 49 -16.19 -25.63 3.29
N GLU A 50 -16.39 -26.74 2.58
CA GLU A 50 -16.56 -26.80 1.12
C GLU A 50 -17.54 -25.77 0.53
N GLY A 51 -17.24 -25.33 -0.71
CA GLY A 51 -18.06 -24.37 -1.47
C GLY A 51 -17.60 -22.90 -1.42
N ARG A 52 -16.44 -22.61 -0.82
CA ARG A 52 -15.89 -21.23 -0.69
C ARG A 52 -14.68 -21.00 -1.59
N LYS A 53 -14.51 -19.75 -2.04
CA LYS A 53 -13.37 -19.32 -2.87
C LYS A 53 -12.05 -19.50 -2.11
N LYS A 54 -11.15 -20.32 -2.68
CA LYS A 54 -9.77 -20.47 -2.20
C LYS A 54 -8.96 -19.21 -2.54
N VAL A 55 -7.93 -18.95 -1.74
CA VAL A 55 -6.97 -17.86 -1.97
C VAL A 55 -5.68 -18.49 -2.47
N GLU A 56 -5.21 -18.06 -3.64
CA GLU A 56 -3.89 -18.42 -4.18
C GLU A 56 -2.95 -17.24 -3.98
N LEU A 57 -1.72 -17.52 -3.54
CA LEU A 57 -0.72 -16.51 -3.24
C LEU A 57 0.50 -16.69 -4.13
N ASN A 58 0.91 -15.61 -4.80
CA ASN A 58 2.08 -15.56 -5.67
C ASN A 58 3.31 -14.94 -5.00
N GLY A 59 3.28 -14.79 -3.67
CA GLY A 59 4.31 -14.09 -2.90
C GLY A 59 4.17 -12.57 -2.93
N PHE A 60 5.25 -11.87 -2.57
CA PHE A 60 5.31 -10.41 -2.62
C PHE A 60 6.14 -9.96 -3.81
N ASN A 61 5.68 -8.89 -4.46
CA ASN A 61 6.48 -8.09 -5.38
C ASN A 61 7.08 -6.89 -4.63
N ASP A 62 7.91 -6.12 -5.33
CA ASP A 62 8.57 -4.94 -4.79
C ASP A 62 7.66 -3.69 -4.73
N ALA A 63 8.20 -2.62 -4.14
CA ALA A 63 7.51 -1.34 -4.07
C ALA A 63 7.24 -0.69 -5.45
N ALA A 64 8.01 -1.02 -6.49
CA ALA A 64 7.81 -0.48 -7.83
C ALA A 64 6.57 -1.09 -8.48
N ALA A 65 6.41 -2.41 -8.39
CA ALA A 65 5.23 -3.14 -8.83
C ALA A 65 3.96 -2.61 -8.13
N ALA A 66 4.02 -2.37 -6.81
CA ALA A 66 2.90 -1.80 -6.07
C ALA A 66 2.51 -0.40 -6.57
N LYS A 67 3.48 0.48 -6.83
CA LYS A 67 3.21 1.83 -7.38
C LYS A 67 2.60 1.76 -8.78
N GLN A 68 3.06 0.81 -9.60
CA GLN A 68 2.51 0.58 -10.93
C GLN A 68 1.05 0.10 -10.85
N GLU A 69 0.74 -0.85 -9.97
CA GLU A 69 -0.62 -1.36 -9.75
C GLU A 69 -1.59 -0.22 -9.35
N ILE A 70 -1.16 0.66 -8.42
CA ILE A 70 -1.96 1.82 -8.01
C ILE A 70 -2.23 2.75 -9.19
N LYS A 71 -1.21 3.03 -10.01
CA LYS A 71 -1.37 3.88 -11.20
C LYS A 71 -2.33 3.24 -12.21
N GLN A 72 -2.20 1.95 -12.47
CA GLN A 72 -3.10 1.22 -13.37
C GLN A 72 -4.55 1.24 -12.87
N ALA A 73 -4.77 1.02 -11.57
CA ALA A 73 -6.10 1.12 -10.97
C ALA A 73 -6.70 2.53 -11.10
N TRP A 74 -5.88 3.57 -10.90
CA TRP A 74 -6.29 4.96 -11.07
C TRP A 74 -6.66 5.30 -12.51
N ASP A 75 -5.84 4.89 -13.48
CA ASP A 75 -6.09 5.12 -14.90
C ASP A 75 -7.34 4.34 -15.38
N ALA A 76 -7.52 3.10 -14.90
CA ALA A 76 -8.71 2.30 -15.17
C ALA A 76 -9.98 2.91 -14.58
N TRP A 77 -9.90 3.53 -13.40
CA TRP A 77 -11.02 4.26 -12.81
C TRP A 77 -11.38 5.50 -13.65
N LYS A 78 -10.41 6.33 -14.02
CA LYS A 78 -10.64 7.51 -14.87
C LYS A 78 -11.26 7.15 -16.23
N ALA A 79 -10.81 6.07 -16.85
CA ALA A 79 -11.35 5.62 -18.14
C ALA A 79 -12.84 5.22 -18.04
N LYS A 80 -13.31 4.80 -16.86
CA LYS A 80 -14.71 4.43 -16.60
C LYS A 80 -15.57 5.60 -16.11
N GLN A 81 -14.96 6.69 -15.67
CA GLN A 81 -15.64 7.93 -15.29
C GLN A 81 -15.16 9.06 -16.18
N PRO A 82 -15.73 9.21 -17.39
CA PRO A 82 -15.49 10.42 -18.16
C PRO A 82 -16.03 11.58 -17.33
N GLN A 83 -15.13 12.49 -16.96
CA GLN A 83 -15.50 13.80 -16.41
C GLN A 83 -16.42 14.52 -17.40
#